data_AF-A0A1I2UR42-F1
#
_entry.id   AF-A0A1I2UR42-F1
#
_cell.length_a   1.000
_cell.length_b   1.000
_cell.length_c   1.000
_cell.angle_alpha   90.00
_cell.angle_beta   90.00
_cell.angle_gamma   90.00
#
_symmetry.space_group_name_H-M   'P 1'
#
loop_
_entity.id
_entity.type
_entity.pdbx_description
1 polymer ?
#
loop_
_entity_poly.entity_id
_entity_poly.type
_entity_poly.pdbx_seq_one_letter_code
_entity_poly.pdbx_strand_id
1 'polypeptide(L)' 'MSYIDQEATGKLLRTAVKNSSFSVTDICKEMNISTTSIYNWFRGDSLPTIDNLFLFAELVGQKVDDIVVYVSDRNNASAA' A
#
# COMPACT_ATOMS: atom_id res chain seq x y z
N MET A 1 1.39 -13.29 14.02
CA MET A 1 1.31 -11.83 14.29
C MET A 1 1.96 -11.13 13.10
N SER A 2 1.20 -10.38 12.29
CA SER A 2 1.78 -9.54 11.23
C SER A 2 2.31 -8.25 11.86
N TYR A 3 3.46 -7.75 11.41
CA TYR A 3 4.00 -6.46 11.86
C TYR A 3 3.31 -5.27 11.15
N ILE A 4 2.53 -5.55 10.11
CA ILE A 4 1.81 -4.56 9.29
C ILE A 4 0.32 -4.67 9.56
N ASP A 5 -0.31 -3.53 9.84
CA ASP A 5 -1.76 -3.35 9.87
C ASP A 5 -2.27 -3.34 8.43
N GLN A 6 -2.87 -4.45 8.01
CA GLN A 6 -3.30 -4.65 6.62
C GLN A 6 -4.45 -3.71 6.24
N GLU A 7 -5.38 -3.45 7.17
CA GLU A 7 -6.54 -2.60 6.89
C GLU A 7 -6.13 -1.14 6.79
N ALA A 8 -5.30 -0.67 7.72
CA ALA A 8 -4.78 0.70 7.70
C ALA A 8 -3.86 0.93 6.48
N THR A 9 -2.99 -0.05 6.17
CA THR A 9 -2.15 -0.03 4.96
C THR A 9 -3.01 0.01 3.70
N GLY A 10 -4.06 -0.80 3.60
CA GLY A 10 -4.98 -0.81 2.45
C GLY A 10 -5.65 0.54 2.19
N LYS A 11 -6.08 1.23 3.25
CA LYS A 11 -6.64 2.59 3.16
C LYS A 11 -5.60 3.60 2.64
N LEU A 12 -4.35 3.44 3.06
CA LEU A 12 -3.24 4.30 2.65
C LEU A 12 -2.87 4.09 1.18
N LEU A 13 -2.74 2.83 0.74
CA LEU A 13 -2.56 2.48 -0.68
C LEU A 13 -3.66 3.07 -1.56
N ARG A 14 -4.92 2.98 -1.15
CA ARG A 14 -6.03 3.57 -1.89
C ARG A 14 -5.92 5.09 -1.99
N THR A 15 -5.43 5.73 -0.94
CA THR A 15 -5.23 7.18 -0.89
C THR A 15 -4.05 7.59 -1.76
N ALA A 16 -2.97 6.81 -1.77
CA ALA A 16 -1.82 6.99 -2.63
C ALA A 16 -2.22 6.99 -4.12
N VAL A 17 -3.01 6.00 -4.56
CA VAL A 17 -3.51 5.97 -5.96
C VAL A 17 -4.32 7.23 -6.28
N LYS A 18 -5.25 7.62 -5.40
CA LYS A 18 -6.09 8.82 -5.60
C LYS A 18 -5.30 10.12 -5.73
N ASN A 19 -4.15 10.20 -5.04
CA ASN A 19 -3.29 11.37 -5.05
C ASN A 19 -2.24 11.31 -6.18
N SER A 20 -2.08 10.15 -6.83
CA SER A 20 -1.19 9.97 -7.96
C SER A 20 -1.83 10.37 -9.28
N SER A 21 -1.02 10.46 -10.34
CA SER A 21 -1.52 10.66 -11.71
C SER A 21 -1.99 9.36 -12.39
N PHE A 22 -1.86 8.20 -11.74
CA PHE A 22 -2.19 6.90 -12.32
C PHE A 22 -3.58 6.43 -11.91
N SER A 23 -4.29 5.81 -12.85
CA SER A 23 -5.49 5.04 -12.50
C SER A 23 -5.13 3.64 -11.99
N VAL A 24 -6.06 2.99 -11.29
CA VAL A 24 -5.90 1.56 -10.91
C VAL A 24 -5.61 0.68 -12.12
N THR A 25 -6.22 0.99 -13.27
CA THR A 25 -6.02 0.24 -14.51
C THR A 25 -4.59 0.41 -15.03
N ASP A 26 -4.01 1.60 -14.93
CA ASP A 26 -2.63 1.86 -15.36
C ASP A 26 -1.65 1.12 -14.45
N ILE A 27 -1.85 1.21 -13.13
CA ILE A 27 -1.05 0.49 -12.14
C ILE A 27 -1.08 -1.03 -12.40
N CYS A 28 -2.26 -1.59 -12.68
CA CYS A 28 -2.39 -3.01 -13.00
C CYS A 28 -1.62 -3.42 -14.26
N LYS A 29 -1.60 -2.57 -15.29
CA LYS A 29 -0.85 -2.81 -16.52
C LYS A 29 0.66 -2.77 -16.27
N GLU A 30 1.14 -1.75 -15.58
CA GLU A 30 2.57 -1.58 -15.27
C GLU A 30 3.10 -2.72 -14.39
N MET A 31 2.30 -3.15 -13.40
CA MET A 31 2.68 -4.22 -12.47
C MET A 31 2.37 -5.63 -13.01
N ASN A 32 1.70 -5.74 -14.17
CA ASN A 32 1.19 -7.01 -14.73
C ASN A 32 0.37 -7.85 -13.73
N ILE A 33 -0.58 -7.22 -13.04
CA ILE A 33 -1.47 -7.84 -12.04
C ILE A 33 -2.94 -7.59 -12.36
N SER A 34 -3.82 -8.35 -11.70
CA SER A 34 -5.26 -8.14 -11.81
C SER A 34 -5.74 -6.96 -10.98
N THR A 35 -6.81 -6.31 -11.43
CA THR A 35 -7.52 -5.28 -10.64
C THR A 35 -8.01 -5.85 -9.30
N THR A 36 -8.43 -7.12 -9.27
CA THR A 36 -8.80 -7.83 -8.04
C THR A 36 -7.68 -7.78 -7.00
N SER A 37 -6.41 -7.92 -7.42
CA SER A 37 -5.27 -7.88 -6.51
C SER A 37 -5.16 -6.52 -5.82
N ILE A 38 -5.25 -5.43 -6.59
CA ILE A 38 -5.24 -4.06 -6.05
C ILE A 38 -6.41 -3.83 -5.08
N TYR A 39 -7.62 -4.25 -5.43
CA TYR A 39 -8.79 -4.06 -4.56
C TYR A 39 -8.73 -4.93 -3.29
N ASN A 40 -8.13 -6.12 -3.35
CA ASN A 40 -7.85 -6.92 -2.16
C ASN A 40 -6.88 -6.19 -1.23
N TRP A 41 -5.84 -5.54 -1.79
CA TRP A 41 -4.93 -4.70 -0.99
C TRP A 41 -5.66 -3.53 -0.34
N PHE A 42 -6.54 -2.85 -1.08
CA PHE A 42 -7.30 -1.72 -0.54
C PHE A 42 -8.25 -2.10 0.60
N ARG A 43 -8.79 -3.33 0.59
CA ARG A 43 -9.64 -3.86 1.66
C ARG A 43 -8.84 -4.44 2.83
N GLY A 44 -7.54 -4.66 2.66
CA GLY A 44 -6.71 -5.37 3.64
C GLY A 44 -6.87 -6.90 3.59
N ASP A 45 -7.51 -7.44 2.55
CA ASP A 45 -7.71 -8.90 2.37
C ASP A 45 -6.36 -9.61 2.13
N SER A 46 -5.41 -8.90 1.52
CA SER A 46 -4.03 -9.33 1.32
C SER A 46 -3.10 -8.13 1.28
N LEU A 47 -1.80 -8.36 1.45
CA LEU A 47 -0.77 -7.35 1.19
C LEU A 47 -0.13 -7.57 -0.18
N PRO A 48 0.40 -6.51 -0.81
CA PRO A 48 1.36 -6.70 -1.91
C PRO A 48 2.57 -7.48 -1.41
N THR A 49 3.20 -8.25 -2.31
CA THR A 49 4.55 -8.78 -2.06
C THR A 49 5.53 -7.61 -1.89
N ILE A 50 6.72 -7.88 -1.35
CA ILE A 50 7.75 -6.85 -1.20
C ILE A 50 8.03 -6.18 -2.56
N ASP A 51 8.28 -6.96 -3.61
CA ASP A 51 8.55 -6.41 -4.96
C ASP A 51 7.40 -5.53 -5.48
N ASN A 52 6.15 -6.00 -5.32
CA ASN A 52 4.98 -5.23 -5.74
C ASN A 52 4.79 -3.96 -4.92
N LEU A 53 5.13 -3.97 -3.64
CA LEU A 53 5.04 -2.80 -2.78
C LEU A 53 6.03 -1.71 -3.21
N PHE A 54 7.28 -2.09 -3.49
CA PHE A 54 8.29 -1.15 -3.98
C PHE A 54 7.91 -0.58 -5.35
N LEU A 55 7.48 -1.42 -6.29
CA LEU A 55 7.02 -0.96 -7.60
C LEU A 55 5.78 -0.06 -7.50
N PHE A 56 4.82 -0.41 -6.64
CA PHE A 56 3.65 0.42 -6.40
C PHE A 56 4.05 1.80 -5.85
N ALA A 57 4.97 1.85 -4.89
CA ALA A 57 5.47 3.08 -4.29
C ALA A 57 6.11 4.01 -5.34
N GLU A 58 6.91 3.44 -6.24
CA GLU A 58 7.50 4.16 -7.37
C GLU A 58 6.43 4.74 -8.30
N LEU A 59 5.42 3.95 -8.68
CA LEU A 59 4.32 4.39 -9.55
C LEU A 59 3.51 5.53 -8.93
N VAL A 60 3.18 5.44 -7.64
CA VAL A 60 2.39 6.50 -6.95
C VAL A 60 3.26 7.67 -6.46
N GLY A 61 4.58 7.61 -6.65
CA GLY A 61 5.51 8.66 -6.26
C GLY A 61 5.66 8.85 -4.74
N GLN A 62 5.52 7.77 -3.96
CA GLN A 62 5.64 7.79 -2.50
C GLN A 62 6.75 6.86 -2.02
N LYS A 63 7.26 7.07 -0.80
CA LYS A 63 8.16 6.09 -0.19
C LYS A 63 7.36 4.91 0.33
N VAL A 64 7.97 3.73 0.34
CA VAL A 64 7.35 2.51 0.91
C VAL A 64 6.91 2.73 2.36
N ASP A 65 7.74 3.39 3.17
CA ASP A 65 7.44 3.67 4.57
C ASP A 65 6.23 4.60 4.74
N ASP A 66 5.95 5.46 3.74
CA ASP A 66 4.81 6.39 3.76
C ASP A 66 3.49 5.72 3.35
N ILE A 67 3.53 4.47 2.85
CA ILE A 67 2.35 3.72 2.39
C ILE A 67 2.05 2.46 3.20
N VAL A 68 2.80 2.22 4.28
CA VAL A 68 2.64 1.06 5.19
C VAL A 68 2.38 1.54 6.61
N VAL A 69 1.48 0.84 7.31
CA VAL A 69 1.18 1.10 8.72
C VAL A 69 1.64 -0.07 9.58
N TYR A 70 2.44 0.20 10.61
CA TYR A 70 2.86 -0.80 11.58
C TYR A 70 1.78 -1.03 12.64
N VAL A 71 1.55 -2.30 13.01
CA VAL A 71 0.69 -2.62 14.17
C VAL A 71 1.36 -2.02 15.41
N SER A 72 0.66 -1.13 16.12
CA SER A 72 1.20 -0.32 17.20
C SER A 72 1.90 -1.13 18.29
N ASP A 73 3.23 -1.16 18.21
CA ASP A 73 4.16 -1.37 19.34
C ASP A 73 5.38 -0.41 19.25
N ARG A 74 5.70 0.14 18.06
CA ARG A 74 6.88 1.01 17.85
C ARG A 74 6.61 2.49 17.57
N ASN A 75 5.44 2.86 17.04
CA ASN A 75 5.19 4.23 16.55
C ASN A 75 4.45 5.15 17.55
N ASN A 76 4.09 4.64 18.73
CA ASN A 76 3.47 5.41 19.83
C ASN A 76 4.49 5.90 20.89
N ALA A 77 5.79 5.62 20.72
CA ALA A 77 6.80 5.92 21.74
C ALA A 77 7.68 7.15 21.43
N SER A 78 7.50 7.82 20.28
CA SER A 78 8.38 8.92 19.85
C SER A 78 7.70 10.29 19.77
N ALA A 79 6.48 10.43 20.31
CA ALA A 79 5.72 11.68 20.29
C ALA A 79 5.27 12.17 21.68
N ALA A 80 5.96 11.76 22.75
CA ALA A 80 5.77 12.27 24.11
C ALA A 80 7.08 12.85 24.66
#